data_AF-A0A1V5F386-F1
#
_entry.id   AF-A0A1V5F386-F1
#
_cell.length_a   1.000
_cell.length_b   1.000
_cell.length_c   1.000
_cell.angle_alpha   90.00
_cell.angle_beta   90.00
_cell.angle_gamma   90.00
#
_symmetry.space_group_name_H-M   'P 1'
#
loop_
_entity.id
_entity.type
_entity.pdbx_description
1 polymer ?
#
loop_
_entity_poly.entity_id
_entity_poly.type
_entity_poly.pdbx_seq_one_letter_code
_entity_poly.pdbx_strand_id
1 'polypeptide(L)'
;MPERGAPPIAGRWRDPLAEDPTFYQIPFRCLAQDGVENLALAGRMLDADKIAFSAARVMVNMNQTGEAAGVACALAMRDGCAIADVDPRRLRETLAQGGSIIL
;
A
#
# COMPACT_ATOMS: atom_id res chain seq x y z
N MET A 1 -24.43 11.92 12.33
CA MET A 1 -23.08 12.04 12.93
C MET A 1 -23.17 11.50 14.34
N PRO A 2 -22.20 10.68 14.80
CA PRO A 2 -22.16 10.27 16.20
C PRO A 2 -22.08 11.50 17.11
N GLU A 3 -22.69 11.43 18.30
CA GLU A 3 -22.50 12.44 19.33
C GLU A 3 -21.02 12.52 19.74
N ARG A 4 -20.52 13.73 20.05
CA ARG A 4 -19.15 13.90 20.54
C ARG A 4 -18.97 13.08 21.82
N GLY A 5 -17.98 12.20 21.85
CA GLY A 5 -17.68 11.34 23.00
C GLY A 5 -18.33 9.95 22.95
N ALA A 6 -19.10 9.64 21.90
CA ALA A 6 -19.56 8.28 21.67
C ALA A 6 -18.37 7.31 21.54
N PRO A 7 -18.50 6.06 22.01
CA PRO A 7 -17.46 5.06 21.85
C PRO A 7 -17.16 4.80 20.36
N PRO A 8 -15.91 4.45 20.00
CA PRO A 8 -15.54 4.17 18.62
C PRO A 8 -16.37 3.01 18.06
N ILE A 9 -17.00 3.23 16.91
CA ILE A 9 -17.73 2.18 16.20
C ILE A 9 -16.73 1.43 15.31
N ALA A 10 -16.46 0.18 15.66
CA ALA A 10 -15.65 -0.70 14.83
C ALA A 10 -16.55 -1.30 13.73
N GLY A 11 -16.30 -0.91 12.48
CA GLY A 11 -17.08 -1.40 11.35
C GLY A 11 -16.67 -0.76 10.04
N ARG A 12 -17.32 -1.18 8.96
CA ARG A 12 -17.16 -0.52 7.66
C ARG A 12 -17.97 0.77 7.65
N TRP A 13 -17.48 1.76 6.92
CA TRP A 13 -18.19 3.03 6.74
C TRP A 13 -19.46 2.91 5.87
N ARG A 14 -19.61 1.78 5.16
CA ARG A 14 -20.75 1.46 4.30
C ARG A 14 -21.60 0.34 4.89
N ASP A 15 -22.87 0.30 4.52
CA ASP A 15 -23.77 -0.81 4.87
C ASP A 15 -23.29 -2.15 4.31
N PRO A 16 -23.61 -3.28 4.97
CA PRO A 16 -23.33 -4.61 4.45
C PRO A 16 -23.95 -4.81 3.07
N LEU A 17 -23.20 -5.46 2.18
CA LEU A 17 -23.70 -5.90 0.88
C LEU A 17 -23.72 -7.43 0.86
N ALA A 18 -24.54 -8.01 -0.03
CA ALA A 18 -24.54 -9.46 -0.23
C ALA A 18 -23.16 -9.98 -0.68
N GLU A 19 -22.44 -9.18 -1.47
CA GLU A 19 -21.08 -9.45 -1.91
C GLU A 19 -20.19 -8.22 -1.72
N ASP A 20 -18.94 -8.44 -1.34
CA ASP A 20 -17.98 -7.37 -1.17
C ASP A 20 -17.43 -6.89 -2.52
N PRO A 21 -17.25 -5.57 -2.71
CA PRO A 21 -16.69 -5.05 -3.93
C PRO A 21 -15.24 -5.54 -4.09
N THR A 22 -14.89 -5.87 -5.33
CA THR A 22 -13.52 -6.21 -5.69
C THR A 22 -12.59 -5.02 -5.53
N PHE A 23 -11.30 -5.27 -5.38
CA PHE A 23 -10.27 -4.25 -5.25
C PHE A 23 -9.13 -4.48 -6.24
N TYR A 24 -8.48 -3.39 -6.64
CA TYR A 24 -7.22 -3.46 -7.36
C TYR A 24 -6.08 -3.78 -6.41
N GLN A 25 -5.13 -4.57 -6.87
CA GLN A 25 -3.87 -4.81 -6.16
C GLN A 25 -2.75 -4.05 -6.86
N ILE A 26 -1.86 -3.45 -6.06
CA ILE A 26 -0.62 -2.82 -6.53
C ILE A 26 0.53 -3.70 -6.01
N PRO A 27 1.05 -4.65 -6.81
CA PRO A 27 2.17 -5.49 -6.41
C PRO A 27 3.40 -4.65 -6.05
N PHE A 28 4.20 -5.11 -5.09
CA PHE A 28 5.42 -4.40 -4.67
C PHE A 28 6.38 -4.08 -5.83
N ARG A 29 6.51 -4.99 -6.79
CA ARG A 29 7.33 -4.77 -8.00
C ARG A 29 6.93 -3.54 -8.83
N CYS A 30 5.72 -3.02 -8.68
CA CYS A 30 5.31 -1.77 -9.34
C CYS A 30 6.00 -0.54 -8.74
N LEU A 31 6.58 -0.66 -7.54
CA LEU A 31 7.25 0.41 -6.82
C LEU A 31 8.78 0.32 -6.91
N ALA A 32 9.32 -0.83 -7.32
CA ALA A 32 10.76 -1.06 -7.48
C ALA A 32 11.19 -0.87 -8.94
N GLN A 33 12.47 -0.57 -9.14
CA GLN A 33 13.09 -0.50 -10.48
C GLN A 33 14.28 -1.44 -10.54
N ASP A 34 14.34 -2.25 -11.60
CA ASP A 34 15.41 -3.24 -11.77
C ASP A 34 16.73 -2.61 -12.27
N GLY A 35 16.66 -1.44 -12.91
CA GLY A 35 17.84 -0.76 -13.49
C GLY A 35 18.65 0.07 -12.51
N VAL A 36 18.09 0.38 -11.33
CA VAL A 36 18.73 1.21 -10.29
C VAL A 36 18.40 0.63 -8.93
N GLU A 37 19.37 -0.01 -8.29
CA GLU A 37 19.18 -0.85 -7.09
C GLU A 37 18.58 -0.11 -5.89
N ASN A 38 18.81 1.19 -5.78
CA ASN A 38 18.38 2.03 -4.65
C ASN A 38 17.28 3.04 -5.02
N LEU A 39 16.55 2.81 -6.12
CA LEU A 39 15.44 3.66 -6.56
C LEU A 39 14.09 2.99 -6.34
N ALA A 40 13.21 3.66 -5.60
CA ALA A 40 11.79 3.32 -5.51
C ALA A 40 10.93 4.47 -6.06
N LEU A 41 9.83 4.11 -6.74
CA LEU A 41 8.84 5.03 -7.27
C LEU A 41 7.52 4.78 -6.54
N ALA A 42 6.88 5.83 -6.04
CA ALA A 42 5.62 5.73 -5.33
C ALA A 42 4.63 6.84 -5.70
N GLY A 43 3.38 6.65 -5.31
CA GLY A 43 2.30 7.58 -5.65
C GLY A 43 1.90 7.44 -7.12
N ARG A 44 1.78 8.59 -7.82
CA ARG A 44 1.20 8.64 -9.18
C ARG A 44 2.14 8.15 -10.29
N MET A 45 3.37 7.77 -9.95
CA MET A 45 4.34 7.17 -10.87
C MET A 45 4.04 5.68 -11.08
N LEU A 46 2.80 5.37 -11.48
CA LEU A 46 2.29 4.02 -11.68
C LEU A 46 1.69 3.93 -13.08
N ASP A 47 2.10 2.93 -13.84
CA ASP A 47 1.48 2.58 -15.12
C ASP A 47 0.39 1.52 -14.92
N ALA A 48 -0.80 1.79 -15.44
CA ALA A 48 -1.98 0.93 -15.31
C ALA A 48 -3.02 1.30 -16.38
N ASP A 49 -4.00 0.42 -16.60
CA ASP A 49 -5.18 0.74 -17.41
C ASP A 49 -5.85 2.03 -16.94
N LYS A 50 -6.49 2.75 -17.86
CA LYS A 50 -7.13 4.05 -17.61
C LYS A 50 -8.16 4.00 -16.47
N ILE A 51 -8.96 2.93 -16.39
CA ILE A 51 -9.98 2.75 -15.35
C ILE A 51 -9.30 2.40 -14.03
N ALA A 52 -8.35 1.47 -14.03
CA ALA A 52 -7.58 1.10 -12.85
C ALA A 52 -6.83 2.30 -12.26
N PHE A 53 -6.12 3.08 -13.09
CA PHE A 53 -5.39 4.27 -12.67
C PHE A 53 -6.33 5.36 -12.13
N SER A 54 -7.53 5.49 -12.71
CA SER A 54 -8.55 6.44 -12.23
C SER A 54 -8.99 6.14 -10.80
N ALA A 55 -9.08 4.85 -10.42
CA ALA A 55 -9.38 4.42 -9.06
C ALA A 55 -8.14 4.45 -8.13
N ALA A 56 -6.97 4.05 -8.64
CA ALA A 56 -5.76 3.93 -7.85
C ALA A 56 -5.19 5.30 -7.42
N ARG A 57 -5.26 6.33 -8.26
CA ARG A 57 -4.58 7.63 -8.03
C ARG A 57 -5.11 8.51 -6.90
N VAL A 58 -6.11 8.05 -6.13
CA VAL A 58 -6.71 8.79 -5.01
C VAL A 58 -5.73 8.89 -3.84
N MET A 59 -5.71 10.01 -3.12
CA MET A 59 -4.68 10.35 -2.12
C MET A 59 -4.42 9.25 -1.07
N VAL A 60 -5.45 8.57 -0.58
CA VAL A 60 -5.30 7.51 0.42
C VAL A 60 -4.50 6.31 -0.11
N ASN A 61 -4.76 5.89 -1.34
CA ASN A 61 -4.05 4.77 -1.97
C ASN A 61 -2.59 5.16 -2.27
N MET A 62 -2.38 6.40 -2.71
CA MET A 62 -1.03 6.91 -3.00
C MET A 62 -0.20 7.02 -1.72
N ASN A 63 -0.80 7.40 -0.60
CA ASN A 63 -0.15 7.36 0.70
C ASN A 63 0.34 5.94 1.06
N GLN A 64 -0.50 4.92 0.85
CA GLN A 64 -0.13 3.52 1.11
C GLN A 64 1.05 3.05 0.24
N THR A 65 1.09 3.44 -1.04
CA THR A 65 2.26 3.13 -1.90
C THR A 65 3.53 3.83 -1.42
N GLY A 66 3.42 5.07 -0.91
CA GLY A 66 4.55 5.79 -0.34
C GLY A 66 5.09 5.14 0.93
N GLU A 67 4.19 4.70 1.81
CA GLU A 67 4.55 3.93 3.00
C GLU A 67 5.26 2.62 2.63
N ALA A 68 4.67 1.83 1.72
CA ALA A 68 5.26 0.58 1.27
C ALA A 68 6.65 0.76 0.65
N ALA A 69 6.84 1.79 -0.18
CA ALA A 69 8.15 2.11 -0.76
C ALA A 69 9.17 2.53 0.31
N GLY A 70 8.79 3.37 1.27
CA GLY A 70 9.66 3.78 2.37
C GLY A 70 10.09 2.62 3.26
N VAL A 71 9.16 1.73 3.61
CA VAL A 71 9.46 0.51 4.37
C VAL A 71 10.37 -0.41 3.56
N ALA A 72 10.13 -0.59 2.26
CA ALA A 72 11.00 -1.37 1.40
C ALA A 72 12.43 -0.82 1.36
N CYS A 73 12.61 0.50 1.22
CA CYS A 73 13.92 1.14 1.29
C CYS A 73 14.63 0.84 2.63
N ALA A 74 13.91 0.92 3.75
CA ALA A 74 14.48 0.62 5.06
C ALA A 74 14.89 -0.86 5.21
N LEU A 75 14.09 -1.79 4.67
CA LEU A 75 14.41 -3.22 4.67
C LEU A 75 15.61 -3.52 3.76
N ALA A 76 15.64 -2.95 2.56
CA ALA A 76 16.74 -3.09 1.60
C ALA A 76 18.06 -2.61 2.20
N MET A 77 18.05 -1.43 2.83
CA MET A 77 19.22 -0.87 3.53
C MET A 77 19.68 -1.76 4.70
N ARG A 78 18.74 -2.34 5.47
CA ARG A 78 19.07 -3.23 6.58
C ARG A 78 19.67 -4.56 6.11
N ASP A 79 19.09 -5.14 5.07
CA ASP A 79 19.45 -6.48 4.58
C ASP A 79 20.61 -6.43 3.56
N GLY A 80 20.99 -5.24 3.10
CA GLY A 80 22.12 -5.05 2.17
C GLY A 80 21.81 -5.54 0.75
N CYS A 81 20.55 -5.39 0.29
CA CYS A 81 20.11 -5.83 -1.03
C CYS A 81 19.52 -4.66 -1.84
N ALA A 82 19.29 -4.89 -3.14
CA ALA A 82 18.55 -3.96 -3.97
C ALA A 82 17.07 -3.89 -3.51
N ILE A 83 16.41 -2.76 -3.74
CA ILE A 83 15.00 -2.59 -3.38
C ILE A 83 14.11 -3.63 -4.07
N ALA A 84 14.41 -3.99 -5.32
CA ALA A 84 13.68 -5.01 -6.07
C ALA A 84 13.78 -6.41 -5.44
N ASP A 85 14.81 -6.68 -4.64
CA ASP A 85 15.08 -7.98 -4.02
C ASP A 85 14.48 -8.12 -2.60
N VAL A 86 13.80 -7.09 -2.09
CA VAL A 86 13.13 -7.16 -0.78
C VAL A 86 12.03 -8.22 -0.79
N ASP A 87 12.06 -9.16 0.16
CA ASP A 87 11.01 -10.19 0.31
C ASP A 87 9.65 -9.52 0.56
N PRO A 88 8.67 -9.66 -0.36
CA PRO A 88 7.35 -9.05 -0.20
C PRO A 88 6.61 -9.52 1.05
N ARG A 89 6.90 -10.71 1.58
CA ARG A 89 6.31 -11.21 2.83
C ARG A 89 6.80 -10.41 4.02
N ARG A 90 8.11 -10.17 4.09
CA ARG A 90 8.73 -9.36 5.16
C ARG A 90 8.28 -7.91 5.09
N LEU A 91 8.11 -7.37 3.89
CA LEU A 91 7.52 -6.05 3.68
C LEU A 91 6.09 -5.98 4.25
N ARG A 92 5.22 -6.93 3.88
CA ARG A 92 3.85 -7.03 4.39
C ARG A 92 3.80 -7.17 5.91
N GLU A 93 4.65 -8.01 6.50
CA GLU A 93 4.76 -8.17 7.95
C GLU A 93 5.17 -6.87 8.65
N THR A 94 6.15 -6.15 8.09
CA THR A 94 6.64 -4.88 8.66
C THR A 94 5.56 -3.79 8.61
N LEU A 95 4.82 -3.70 7.49
CA LEU A 95 3.69 -2.79 7.36
C LEU A 95 2.58 -3.13 8.37
N ALA A 96 2.25 -4.41 8.52
CA ALA A 96 1.25 -4.85 9.50
C ALA A 96 1.65 -4.54 10.94
N GLN A 97 2.93 -4.69 11.29
CA GLN A 97 3.48 -4.30 12.60
C GLN A 97 3.33 -2.79 12.86
N GLY A 98 3.41 -1.97 11.81
CA GLY A 98 3.16 -0.52 11.87
C GLY A 98 1.68 -0.13 11.98
N GLY A 99 0.76 -1.11 11.91
CA GLY A 99 -0.69 -0.88 11.95
C GLY A 99 -1.36 -0.73 10.58
N SER A 100 -0.61 -0.89 9.48
CA SER A 100 -1.19 -0.89 8.14
C SER A 100 -2.04 -2.14 7.94
N ILE A 101 -3.25 -1.99 7.39
CA ILE A 101 -4.10 -3.13 7.04
C ILE A 101 -3.53 -3.77 5.78
N ILE A 102 -3.15 -5.04 5.89
CA ILE A 102 -2.61 -5.85 4.80
C ILE A 102 -3.58 -7.01 4.56
N LEU A 103 -4.29 -6.96 3.43
CA LEU A 103 -5.31 -7.96 3.02
C LEU A 103 -4.71 -9.13 2.24
#